data_AF-A0AA41SWD7-F1
#
_entry.id   AF-A0AA41SWD7-F1
#
_cell.length_a   1.000
_cell.length_b   1.000
_cell.length_c   1.000
_cell.angle_alpha   90.00
_cell.angle_beta   90.00
_cell.angle_gamma   90.00
#
_symmetry.space_group_name_H-M   'P 1'
#
loop_
_entity.id
_entity.type
_entity.pdbx_description
1 polymer ?
#
loop_
_entity_poly.entity_id
_entity_poly.type
_entity_poly.pdbx_seq_one_letter_code
_entity_poly.pdbx_strand_id
1 'polypeptide(L)'
;MQPCRVAAKEAAGRNMLAQDLRCSLFTASALQSYKRDLVLWPLPSSYTRLNSKDFEALLADASKLPNMKNFSNHLETKTNGPGTCAGKTEFEKIQQLTGVPHMPVPTPDFLFEIAYFEPANGKFYETKGERDLIYTFHSSHLENFHSIIHNDCTAT
;
A
#
# COMPACT_ATOMS: atom_id res chain seq x y z
N MET A 1 21.19 -6.33 28.24
CA MET A 1 20.96 -6.94 26.91
C MET A 1 19.47 -7.24 26.72
N GLN A 2 18.60 -6.22 26.59
CA GLN A 2 17.14 -6.36 26.42
C GLN A 2 16.49 -5.49 25.32
N PRO A 3 17.12 -4.45 24.70
CA PRO A 3 16.43 -3.60 23.71
C PRO A 3 16.22 -4.27 22.35
N CYS A 4 17.04 -5.25 21.97
CA CYS A 4 16.99 -5.87 20.63
C CYS A 4 15.71 -6.70 20.38
N ARG A 5 15.11 -7.30 21.42
CA ARG A 5 13.92 -8.16 21.31
C ARG A 5 12.61 -7.39 21.17
N VAL A 6 12.50 -6.19 21.76
CA VAL A 6 11.30 -5.36 21.67
C VAL A 6 11.22 -4.72 20.28
N ALA A 7 12.33 -4.14 19.82
CA ALA A 7 12.43 -3.55 18.49
C ALA A 7 12.16 -4.58 17.36
N ALA A 8 12.62 -5.83 17.52
CA ALA A 8 12.36 -6.89 16.56
C ALA A 8 10.87 -7.29 16.50
N LYS A 9 10.16 -7.34 17.63
CA LYS A 9 8.72 -7.62 17.67
C LYS A 9 7.90 -6.48 17.08
N GLU A 10 8.27 -5.24 17.35
CA GLU A 10 7.62 -4.06 16.76
C GLU A 10 7.86 -3.97 15.25
N ALA A 11 9.08 -4.27 14.78
CA ALA A 11 9.38 -4.34 13.35
C ALA A 11 8.58 -5.46 12.65
N ALA A 12 8.50 -6.64 13.27
CA ALA A 12 7.68 -7.75 12.76
C ALA A 12 6.17 -7.39 12.72
N GLY A 13 5.66 -6.73 13.76
CA GLY A 13 4.28 -6.27 13.83
C GLY A 13 3.95 -5.21 12.78
N ARG A 14 4.86 -4.26 12.53
CA ARG A 14 4.70 -3.23 11.49
C ARG A 14 4.67 -3.81 10.08
N ASN A 15 5.49 -4.83 9.81
CA ASN A 15 5.48 -5.54 8.53
C ASN A 15 4.17 -6.34 8.35
N MET A 16 3.67 -6.97 9.42
CA MET A 16 2.39 -7.67 9.38
C MET A 16 1.21 -6.74 9.05
N LEU A 17 1.15 -5.53 9.63
CA LEU A 17 0.12 -4.54 9.29
C LEU A 17 0.24 -4.05 7.83
N ALA A 18 1.46 -3.85 7.34
CA ALA A 18 1.67 -3.44 5.95
C ALA A 18 1.23 -4.54 4.96
N GLN A 19 1.49 -5.81 5.27
CA GLN A 19 1.00 -6.93 4.47
C GLN A 19 -0.52 -7.10 4.56
N ASP A 20 -1.09 -6.93 5.76
CA ASP A 20 -2.54 -6.96 5.96
C ASP A 20 -3.24 -5.85 5.18
N LEU A 21 -2.68 -4.64 5.15
CA LEU A 21 -3.16 -3.55 4.29
C LEU A 21 -3.12 -3.95 2.82
N ARG A 22 -2.00 -4.48 2.32
CA ARG A 22 -1.89 -4.94 0.92
C ARG A 22 -2.96 -5.97 0.57
N CYS A 23 -3.13 -6.98 1.44
CA CYS A 23 -4.16 -8.00 1.27
C CYS A 23 -5.57 -7.40 1.30
N SER A 24 -5.84 -6.44 2.18
CA SER A 24 -7.13 -5.77 2.29
C SER A 24 -7.44 -4.93 1.04
N LEU A 25 -6.48 -4.15 0.55
CA LEU A 25 -6.63 -3.36 -0.67
C LEU A 25 -6.84 -4.24 -1.91
N PHE A 26 -6.18 -5.39 -1.97
CA PHE A 26 -6.36 -6.35 -3.07
C PHE A 26 -7.69 -7.11 -2.97
N THR A 27 -7.88 -7.87 -1.89
CA THR A 27 -8.97 -8.84 -1.76
C THR A 27 -10.29 -8.21 -1.30
N ALA A 28 -10.25 -7.28 -0.34
CA ALA A 28 -11.45 -6.76 0.32
C ALA A 28 -11.99 -5.50 -0.36
N SER A 29 -11.16 -4.74 -1.08
CA SER A 29 -11.61 -3.57 -1.84
C SER A 29 -11.61 -3.80 -3.35
N ALA A 30 -10.45 -3.91 -3.99
CA ALA A 30 -10.36 -3.92 -5.45
C ALA A 30 -11.05 -5.15 -6.09
N LEU A 31 -10.85 -6.36 -5.54
CA LEU A 31 -11.44 -7.59 -6.07
C LEU A 31 -12.95 -7.69 -5.84
N GLN A 32 -13.46 -7.22 -4.70
CA GLN A 32 -14.90 -7.22 -4.42
C GLN A 32 -15.66 -6.14 -5.19
N SER A 33 -14.98 -5.10 -5.69
CA SER A 33 -15.62 -4.02 -6.42
C SER A 33 -16.33 -4.50 -7.69
N TYR A 34 -17.47 -3.87 -8.01
CA TYR A 34 -18.11 -4.03 -9.32
C TYR A 34 -17.24 -3.45 -10.46
N LYS A 35 -16.29 -2.56 -10.13
CA LYS A 35 -15.29 -1.99 -11.05
C LYS A 35 -14.00 -2.81 -11.10
N ARG A 36 -13.98 -4.05 -10.58
CA ARG A 36 -12.75 -4.87 -10.46
C ARG A 36 -11.94 -4.95 -11.74
N ASP A 37 -12.59 -4.94 -12.91
CA ASP A 37 -11.93 -4.92 -14.21
C ASP A 37 -11.00 -3.72 -14.44
N LEU A 38 -11.32 -2.58 -13.83
CA LEU A 38 -10.60 -1.31 -13.94
C LEU A 38 -9.63 -1.08 -12.78
N VAL A 39 -10.04 -1.48 -11.56
CA VAL A 39 -9.33 -1.09 -10.32
C VAL A 39 -8.40 -2.19 -9.78
N LEU A 40 -8.60 -3.45 -10.20
CA LEU A 40 -7.73 -4.56 -9.81
C LEU A 40 -6.56 -4.70 -10.78
N TRP A 41 -5.64 -3.74 -10.72
CA TRP A 41 -4.42 -3.74 -11.51
C TRP A 41 -3.20 -3.48 -10.61
N PRO A 42 -2.12 -4.28 -10.70
CA PRO A 42 -1.96 -5.46 -11.54
C PRO A 42 -2.87 -6.62 -11.10
N LEU A 43 -3.34 -7.40 -12.07
CA LEU A 43 -4.02 -8.67 -11.84
C LEU A 43 -2.97 -9.80 -11.78
N PRO A 44 -3.06 -10.76 -10.85
CA PRO A 44 -2.12 -11.87 -10.84
C PRO A 44 -2.24 -12.71 -12.11
N SER A 45 -1.11 -12.97 -12.78
CA SER A 45 -1.06 -13.59 -14.11
C SER A 45 -1.65 -15.00 -14.15
N SER A 46 -1.66 -15.73 -13.04
CA SER A 46 -2.31 -17.04 -12.91
C SER A 46 -3.81 -17.02 -13.18
N TYR A 47 -4.45 -15.84 -13.05
CA TYR A 47 -5.87 -15.63 -13.33
C TYR A 47 -6.10 -14.89 -14.65
N THR A 48 -5.08 -14.81 -15.51
CA THR A 48 -5.18 -14.25 -16.85
C THR A 48 -4.93 -15.36 -17.87
N ARG A 49 -5.90 -15.66 -18.73
CA ARG A 49 -5.80 -16.68 -19.78
C ARG A 49 -6.08 -16.06 -21.14
N LEU A 50 -5.07 -15.99 -22.03
CA LEU A 50 -5.25 -15.68 -23.46
C LEU A 50 -6.22 -14.50 -23.76
N ASN A 51 -6.14 -13.42 -22.97
CA ASN A 51 -7.01 -12.22 -23.00
C ASN A 51 -8.34 -12.26 -22.23
N SER A 52 -8.53 -13.24 -21.35
CA SER A 52 -9.66 -13.30 -20.40
C SER A 52 -9.15 -13.27 -18.97
N LYS A 53 -9.85 -12.54 -18.10
CA LYS A 53 -9.58 -12.44 -16.65
C LYS A 53 -10.55 -13.35 -15.91
N ASP A 54 -10.03 -14.33 -15.17
CA ASP A 54 -10.83 -15.31 -14.43
C ASP A 54 -11.07 -14.84 -12.99
N PHE A 55 -11.98 -13.85 -12.84
CA PHE A 55 -12.31 -13.30 -11.53
C PHE A 55 -13.06 -14.28 -10.63
N GLU A 56 -13.80 -15.23 -11.20
CA GLU A 56 -14.54 -16.23 -10.42
C GLU A 56 -13.58 -17.19 -9.72
N ALA A 57 -12.57 -17.71 -10.43
CA ALA A 57 -11.52 -18.50 -9.80
C ALA A 57 -10.76 -17.68 -8.74
N LEU A 58 -10.46 -16.40 -9.03
CA LEU A 58 -9.75 -15.54 -8.09
C LEU A 58 -10.56 -15.24 -6.82
N LEU A 59 -11.87 -14.99 -6.94
CA LEU A 59 -12.77 -14.82 -5.81
C LEU A 59 -12.88 -16.09 -4.98
N ALA A 60 -13.01 -17.24 -5.64
CA ALA A 60 -13.08 -18.53 -4.96
C ALA A 60 -11.83 -18.79 -4.12
N ASP A 61 -10.64 -18.48 -4.64
CA ASP A 61 -9.39 -18.68 -3.90
C ASP A 61 -9.16 -17.61 -2.85
N ALA A 62 -9.53 -16.35 -3.11
CA ALA A 62 -9.47 -15.28 -2.11
C ALA A 62 -10.37 -15.58 -0.89
N SER A 63 -11.53 -16.20 -1.10
CA SER A 63 -12.45 -16.58 -0.01
C SER A 63 -11.89 -17.66 0.94
N LYS A 64 -10.86 -18.40 0.50
CA LYS A 64 -10.19 -19.45 1.28
C LYS A 64 -8.99 -18.91 2.06
N LEU A 65 -8.59 -17.65 1.86
CA LEU A 65 -7.45 -17.08 2.57
C LEU A 65 -7.73 -16.99 4.07
N PRO A 66 -6.85 -17.54 4.93
CA PRO A 66 -7.01 -17.41 6.37
C PRO A 66 -6.77 -15.96 6.82
N ASN A 67 -6.95 -15.67 8.12
CA ASN A 67 -6.52 -14.39 8.68
C ASN A 67 -4.97 -14.26 8.64
N MET A 68 -4.46 -13.04 8.42
CA MET A 68 -3.02 -12.72 8.34
C MET A 68 -2.18 -13.20 9.53
N LYS A 69 -2.78 -13.35 10.72
CA LYS A 69 -2.12 -13.92 11.92
C LYS A 69 -1.61 -15.35 11.72
N ASN A 70 -2.11 -16.06 10.70
CA ASN A 70 -1.75 -17.45 10.39
C ASN A 70 -0.77 -17.57 9.21
N PHE A 71 -0.33 -16.47 8.59
CA PHE A 71 0.62 -16.52 7.48
C PHE A 71 2.06 -16.43 7.98
N SER A 72 2.84 -17.46 7.70
CA SER A 72 4.28 -17.48 7.91
C SER A 72 5.01 -16.78 6.74
N ASN A 73 5.40 -15.52 6.94
CA ASN A 73 6.55 -14.80 6.36
C ASN A 73 7.08 -15.17 4.96
N HIS A 74 6.25 -15.29 3.92
CA HIS A 74 6.81 -15.49 2.57
C HIS A 74 6.11 -14.76 1.41
N LEU A 75 5.37 -13.67 1.68
CA LEU A 75 4.96 -12.74 0.62
C LEU A 75 5.93 -11.55 0.52
N GLU A 76 7.22 -11.84 0.38
CA GLU A 76 8.18 -10.83 -0.09
C GLU A 76 8.12 -10.74 -1.61
N THR A 77 7.06 -10.13 -2.13
CA THR A 77 7.11 -9.63 -3.50
C THR A 77 7.94 -8.36 -3.49
N LYS A 78 9.06 -8.35 -4.22
CA LYS A 78 9.85 -7.16 -4.55
C LYS A 78 9.04 -6.23 -5.47
N THR A 79 7.93 -5.72 -4.97
CA THR A 79 7.02 -4.81 -5.66
C THR A 79 6.90 -3.53 -4.83
N ASN A 80 6.79 -2.39 -5.50
CA ASN A 80 6.45 -1.12 -4.84
C ASN A 80 5.14 -1.32 -4.07
N GLY A 81 5.10 -0.89 -2.81
CA GLY A 81 3.98 -1.13 -1.93
C GLY A 81 4.21 -0.52 -0.54
N PRO A 82 3.18 -0.52 0.34
CA PRO A 82 3.33 -0.09 1.72
C PRO A 82 4.49 -0.86 2.36
N GLY A 83 5.59 -0.17 2.64
CA GLY A 83 6.84 -0.79 3.12
C GLY A 83 6.87 -0.94 4.63
N THR A 84 6.22 -0.01 5.33
CA THR A 84 6.22 0.04 6.79
C THR A 84 5.02 0.82 7.33
N CYS A 85 4.40 0.30 8.39
CA CYS A 85 3.48 1.09 9.22
C CYS A 85 4.30 2.17 9.95
N ALA A 86 3.92 3.43 9.77
CA ALA A 86 4.53 4.61 10.34
C ALA A 86 3.81 5.05 11.62
N GLY A 87 4.51 5.80 12.47
CA GLY A 87 4.02 6.21 13.79
C GLY A 87 3.49 7.65 13.83
N LYS A 88 3.20 8.12 15.04
CA LYS A 88 2.69 9.47 15.31
C LYS A 88 3.67 10.57 14.85
N THR A 89 4.97 10.33 15.01
CA THR A 89 6.04 11.23 14.58
C THR A 89 6.01 11.53 13.09
N GLU A 90 5.73 10.52 12.27
CA GLU A 90 5.60 10.66 10.82
C GLU A 90 4.34 11.43 10.44
N PHE A 91 3.24 11.25 11.20
CA PHE A 91 2.02 12.05 11.00
C PHE A 91 2.26 13.54 11.29
N GLU A 92 2.97 13.87 12.38
CA GLU A 92 3.35 15.24 12.70
C GLU A 92 4.24 15.86 11.59
N LYS A 93 5.17 15.07 11.04
CA LYS A 93 5.98 15.50 9.88
C LYS A 93 5.13 15.77 8.64
N ILE A 94 4.13 14.94 8.36
CA ILE A 94 3.19 15.17 7.24
C ILE A 94 2.45 16.50 7.46
N GLN A 95 1.93 16.75 8.66
CA GLN A 95 1.25 18.02 8.97
C GLN A 95 2.16 19.25 8.76
N GLN A 96 3.45 19.15 9.08
CA GLN A 96 4.40 20.24 8.80
C GLN A 96 4.64 20.43 7.29
N LEU A 97 4.77 19.34 6.54
CA LEU A 97 5.04 19.37 5.10
C LEU A 97 3.83 19.82 4.26
N THR A 98 2.62 19.54 4.72
CA THR A 98 1.37 19.92 4.02
C THR A 98 0.79 21.25 4.51
N GLY A 99 1.38 21.83 5.56
CA GLY A 99 0.86 23.02 6.23
C GLY A 99 -0.14 22.72 7.35
N VAL A 100 -0.33 23.70 8.23
CA VAL A 100 -1.22 23.59 9.39
C VAL A 100 -2.67 23.44 8.93
N PRO A 101 -3.40 22.41 9.39
CA PRO A 101 -4.82 22.27 9.07
C PRO A 101 -5.61 23.49 9.55
N HIS A 102 -6.41 24.09 8.68
CA HIS A 102 -7.32 25.18 9.06
C HIS A 102 -8.48 24.71 9.95
N MET A 103 -8.75 23.40 9.98
CA MET A 103 -9.80 22.75 10.75
C MET A 103 -9.23 21.56 11.52
N PRO A 104 -9.81 21.16 12.67
CA PRO A 104 -9.44 19.92 13.34
C PRO A 104 -9.60 18.72 12.39
N VAL A 105 -8.52 17.97 12.20
CA VAL A 105 -8.52 16.73 11.41
C VAL A 105 -8.35 15.53 12.33
N PRO A 106 -9.09 14.42 12.10
CA PRO A 106 -8.90 13.21 12.89
C PRO A 106 -7.48 12.66 12.68
N THR A 107 -6.89 12.13 13.75
CA THR A 107 -5.65 11.36 13.63
C THR A 107 -5.95 10.02 12.98
N PRO A 108 -5.18 9.58 11.98
CA PRO A 108 -5.40 8.28 11.35
C PRO A 108 -5.13 7.14 12.35
N ASP A 109 -5.97 6.10 12.32
CA ASP A 109 -5.76 4.89 13.10
C ASP A 109 -4.49 4.14 12.67
N PHE A 110 -4.19 4.18 11.36
CA PHE A 110 -3.00 3.59 10.77
C PHE A 110 -2.40 4.54 9.73
N LEU A 111 -1.07 4.65 9.74
CA LEU A 111 -0.29 5.41 8.75
C LEU A 111 0.72 4.46 8.10
N PHE A 112 0.90 4.57 6.78
CA PHE A 112 1.82 3.73 6.04
C PHE A 112 2.68 4.56 5.11
N GLU A 113 3.96 4.20 5.03
CA GLU A 113 4.90 4.78 4.07
C GLU A 113 5.08 3.82 2.88
N ILE A 114 5.11 4.38 1.68
CA ILE A 114 5.44 3.65 0.45
C ILE A 114 6.93 3.85 0.18
N ALA A 115 7.68 2.75 0.19
CA ALA A 115 9.08 2.75 -0.19
C ALA A 115 9.20 2.35 -1.66
N TYR A 116 9.84 3.19 -2.46
CA TYR A 116 10.16 2.89 -3.86
C TYR A 116 11.57 2.33 -3.95
N PHE A 117 11.72 1.22 -4.68
CA PHE A 117 13.03 0.62 -4.93
C PHE A 117 13.65 1.17 -6.23
N GLU A 118 14.96 1.00 -6.37
CA GLU A 118 15.66 1.31 -7.62
C GLU A 118 15.20 0.38 -8.76
N PRO A 119 15.14 0.86 -10.02
CA PRO A 119 15.58 2.19 -10.49
C PRO A 119 14.51 3.30 -10.38
N ALA A 120 13.30 2.99 -9.90
CA ALA A 120 12.19 3.94 -9.91
C ALA A 120 12.45 5.15 -9.00
N ASN A 121 13.00 4.89 -7.81
CA ASN A 121 13.35 5.93 -6.85
C ASN A 121 14.45 6.87 -7.38
N GLY A 122 15.52 6.33 -7.96
CA GLY A 122 16.58 7.12 -8.60
C GLY A 122 16.04 8.00 -9.72
N LYS A 123 15.21 7.45 -10.61
CA LYS A 123 14.59 8.20 -11.71
C LYS A 123 13.75 9.38 -11.22
N PHE A 124 13.05 9.24 -10.09
CA PHE A 124 12.29 10.34 -9.49
C PHE A 124 13.21 11.50 -9.08
N TYR A 125 14.30 11.22 -8.36
CA TYR A 125 15.26 12.24 -7.93
C TYR A 125 16.05 12.85 -9.09
N GLU A 126 16.41 12.05 -10.10
CA GLU A 126 16.98 12.54 -11.36
C GLU A 126 16.03 13.54 -12.03
N THR A 127 14.75 13.19 -12.12
CA THR A 127 13.73 14.05 -12.73
C THR A 127 13.53 15.32 -11.91
N LYS A 128 13.44 15.21 -10.58
CA LYS A 128 13.30 16.33 -9.64
C LYS A 128 14.44 17.36 -9.84
N GLY A 129 15.69 16.88 -9.92
CA GLY A 129 16.86 17.75 -9.94
C GLY A 129 16.91 18.66 -8.72
N GLU A 130 17.11 19.96 -8.95
CA GLU A 130 17.22 20.98 -7.89
C GLU A 130 15.86 21.55 -7.43
N ARG A 131 14.73 21.14 -8.03
CA ARG A 131 13.42 21.68 -7.68
C ARG A 131 12.94 21.22 -6.30
N ASP A 132 12.15 22.03 -5.61
CA ASP A 132 11.56 21.65 -4.33
C ASP A 132 10.48 20.57 -4.47
N LEU A 133 10.22 19.85 -3.37
CA LEU A 133 9.12 18.89 -3.26
C LEU A 133 7.94 19.53 -2.55
N ILE A 134 6.76 19.40 -3.14
CA ILE A 134 5.49 19.83 -2.53
C ILE A 134 4.72 18.57 -2.14
N TYR A 135 4.21 18.55 -0.92
CA TYR A 135 3.39 17.45 -0.39
C TYR A 135 1.92 17.87 -0.38
N THR A 136 1.05 17.04 -0.95
CA THR A 136 -0.40 17.30 -1.03
C THR A 136 -1.19 16.03 -0.74
N PHE A 137 -2.44 16.21 -0.30
CA PHE A 137 -3.36 15.09 -0.08
C PHE A 137 -4.14 14.80 -1.36
N HIS A 138 -4.25 13.51 -1.70
CA HIS A 138 -5.12 13.01 -2.76
C HIS A 138 -6.04 11.93 -2.18
N SER A 139 -7.34 12.20 -2.18
CA SER A 139 -8.35 11.24 -1.70
C SER A 139 -8.88 10.39 -2.86
N SER A 140 -9.17 9.12 -2.60
CA SER A 140 -9.78 8.22 -3.58
C SER A 140 -10.69 7.20 -2.90
N HIS A 141 -11.46 6.47 -3.69
CA HIS A 141 -12.24 5.33 -3.21
C HIS A 141 -11.31 4.17 -2.81
N LEU A 142 -11.69 3.39 -1.79
CA LEU A 142 -10.85 2.34 -1.22
C LEU A 142 -10.42 1.29 -2.26
N GLU A 143 -11.31 0.96 -3.20
CA GLU A 143 -11.04 0.01 -4.28
C GLU A 143 -9.97 0.47 -5.27
N ASN A 144 -9.66 1.77 -5.33
CA ASN A 144 -8.66 2.32 -6.24
C ASN A 144 -7.23 2.20 -5.71
N PHE A 145 -7.05 2.08 -4.39
CA PHE A 145 -5.72 2.16 -3.77
C PHE A 145 -4.80 1.00 -4.14
N HIS A 146 -5.34 -0.19 -4.46
CA HIS A 146 -4.52 -1.28 -5.02
C HIS A 146 -3.82 -0.83 -6.31
N SER A 147 -4.57 -0.22 -7.23
CA SER A 147 -3.99 0.28 -8.48
C SER A 147 -3.09 1.48 -8.29
N ILE A 148 -3.48 2.45 -7.45
CA ILE A 148 -2.68 3.66 -7.18
C ILE A 148 -1.29 3.29 -6.64
N ILE A 149 -1.21 2.31 -5.74
CA ILE A 149 0.06 1.91 -5.14
C ILE A 149 1.01 1.28 -6.16
N HIS A 150 0.47 0.55 -7.15
CA HIS A 150 1.29 -0.20 -8.10
C HIS A 150 1.55 0.55 -9.41
N ASN A 151 0.70 1.50 -9.79
CA ASN A 151 0.74 2.18 -11.10
C ASN A 151 0.66 3.71 -10.99
N ASP A 152 0.82 4.24 -9.77
CA ASP A 152 0.63 5.64 -9.43
C ASP A 152 -0.80 6.15 -9.71
N CYS A 153 -1.08 7.41 -9.35
CA CYS A 153 -2.36 8.05 -9.66
C CYS A 153 -2.43 8.32 -11.17
N THR A 154 -3.45 7.82 -11.85
CA THR A 154 -3.74 8.25 -13.23
C THR A 154 -4.15 9.72 -13.18
N ALA A 155 -3.34 10.61 -13.75
CA ALA A 155 -3.72 12.00 -13.94
C ALA A 155 -4.89 12.04 -14.93
N THR A 156 -6.08 12.38 -14.44
CA THR A 156 -7.25 12.73 -15.27
C THR A 156 -7.14 14.17 -15.74
#